data_AF-A0A1E4TDK7-F1
#
_entry.id   AF-A0A1E4TDK7-F1
#
_cell.length_a   1.000
_cell.length_b   1.000
_cell.length_c   1.000
_cell.angle_alpha   90.00
_cell.angle_beta   90.00
_cell.angle_gamma   90.00
#
_symmetry.space_group_name_H-M   'P 1'
#
loop_
_entity.id
_entity.type
_entity.pdbx_description
1 polymer ?
#
loop_
_entity_poly.entity_id
_entity_poly.type
_entity_poly.pdbx_seq_one_letter_code
_entity_poly.pdbx_strand_id
1 'polypeptide(L)'
;MTVCEICNDNKASLRRPKTLQKLCKICFIRVFETEVHNTIMKHNLFYRGEKVAIGASGGKDSTVLAYVLKTLNERYDYGVEFVLLAIDEGIKGYRDDSLETVDRNRVQYEMPLTVVSYQQLYNWTMDDIVEAIGTKNNCTYCGVFRRQALDRGALSLGIHHIVTGHNADDMAETVLMNILRGDIARLDRCTEIITQSADSPAKRSKPLKYAYEKEIVLYAHFLQLDYFSTECTHSPEAFRGTARTLIKNLEAIQPSTIIDIIYSGEAITLKRKASGRQQVQQTCQRCGYISSNKICKACVLLESLNKNRPKIPVGHDTIPTLASTAKHLHNLTF
;
A
#
# COMPACT_ATOMS: atom_id res chain seq x y z
N MET A 1 32.03 16.19 -21.98
CA MET A 1 31.01 15.26 -21.42
C MET A 1 30.89 15.53 -19.93
N THR A 2 29.69 15.58 -19.36
CA THR A 2 29.53 15.80 -17.92
C THR A 2 29.78 14.50 -17.15
N VAL A 3 30.73 14.53 -16.23
CA VAL A 3 31.02 13.43 -15.29
C VAL A 3 29.98 13.38 -14.17
N CYS A 4 29.90 12.24 -13.49
CA CYS A 4 29.06 12.06 -12.32
C CYS A 4 29.57 12.92 -11.15
N GLU A 5 28.69 13.69 -10.54
CA GLU A 5 29.01 14.61 -9.44
C GLU A 5 29.40 13.90 -8.11
N ILE A 6 29.16 12.59 -7.99
CA ILE A 6 29.50 11.81 -6.79
C ILE A 6 30.84 11.10 -6.93
N CYS A 7 31.04 10.33 -8.01
CA CYS A 7 32.28 9.56 -8.20
C CYS A 7 33.36 10.30 -8.99
N ASN A 8 33.03 11.40 -9.68
CA ASN A 8 33.93 12.19 -10.53
C ASN A 8 34.67 11.40 -11.63
N ASP A 9 34.22 10.17 -11.92
CA ASP A 9 34.90 9.24 -12.83
C ASP A 9 33.94 8.81 -13.96
N ASN A 10 32.86 8.13 -13.59
CA ASN A 10 31.88 7.65 -14.56
C ASN A 10 31.12 8.79 -15.26
N LYS A 11 30.74 8.57 -16.52
CA LYS A 11 29.84 9.45 -17.28
C LYS A 11 28.49 9.57 -16.57
N ALA A 12 27.98 10.79 -16.43
CA ALA A 12 26.62 10.98 -15.92
C ALA A 12 25.59 10.42 -16.91
N SER A 13 24.69 9.59 -16.40
CA SER A 13 23.63 8.93 -17.18
C SER A 13 22.24 9.54 -16.93
N LEU A 14 22.05 10.24 -15.81
CA LEU A 14 20.79 10.88 -15.45
C LEU A 14 21.01 12.20 -14.72
N ARG A 15 19.97 13.03 -14.69
CA ARG A 15 19.83 14.16 -13.77
C ARG A 15 18.81 13.75 -12.71
N ARG A 16 19.23 13.70 -11.45
CA ARG A 16 18.40 13.18 -10.35
C ARG A 16 17.15 14.05 -10.18
N PRO A 17 15.92 13.49 -10.22
CA PRO A 17 14.69 14.29 -10.13
C PRO A 17 14.64 15.18 -8.89
N LYS A 18 15.03 14.65 -7.73
CA LYS A 18 14.93 15.32 -6.43
C LYS A 18 15.94 16.48 -6.24
N THR A 19 17.20 16.27 -6.63
CA THR A 19 18.31 17.20 -6.32
C THR A 19 18.91 17.88 -7.54
N LEU A 20 18.50 17.48 -8.75
CA LEU A 20 19.02 17.94 -10.03
C LEU A 20 20.51 17.62 -10.29
N GLN A 21 21.15 16.82 -9.44
CA GLN A 21 22.54 16.37 -9.57
C GLN A 21 22.71 15.42 -10.76
N LYS A 22 23.82 15.53 -11.48
CA LYS A 22 24.17 14.63 -12.60
C LYS A 22 24.87 13.39 -12.05
N LEU A 23 24.21 12.22 -12.15
CA LEU A 23 24.68 10.97 -11.57
C LEU A 23 24.89 9.89 -12.63
N CYS A 24 25.87 9.01 -12.42
CA CYS A 24 25.94 7.73 -13.13
C CYS A 24 24.96 6.72 -12.50
N LYS A 25 24.63 5.67 -13.26
CA LYS A 25 23.72 4.58 -12.84
C LYS A 25 24.08 3.99 -11.48
N ILE A 26 25.36 3.66 -11.27
CA ILE A 26 25.85 3.01 -10.04
C ILE A 26 25.69 3.95 -8.83
N CYS A 27 26.10 5.21 -8.97
CA CYS A 27 25.98 6.19 -7.88
C CYS A 27 24.51 6.46 -7.55
N PHE A 28 23.64 6.54 -8.55
CA PHE A 28 22.20 6.72 -8.32
C PHE A 28 21.58 5.56 -7.53
N ILE A 29 21.82 4.31 -7.95
CA ILE A 29 21.34 3.10 -7.25
C ILE A 29 21.79 3.12 -5.78
N ARG A 30 23.09 3.37 -5.54
CA ARG A 30 23.65 3.41 -4.20
C ARG A 30 23.03 4.51 -3.34
N VAL A 31 22.87 5.72 -3.89
CA VAL A 31 22.24 6.84 -3.16
C VAL A 31 20.78 6.53 -2.84
N PHE A 32 20.02 6.02 -3.79
CA PHE A 32 18.62 5.65 -3.61
C PHE A 32 18.45 4.64 -2.48
N GLU A 33 19.21 3.53 -2.52
CA GLU A 33 19.19 2.51 -1.47
C GLU A 33 19.65 3.03 -0.11
N THR A 34 20.67 3.90 -0.10
CA THR A 34 21.18 4.51 1.14
C THR A 34 20.14 5.45 1.77
N GLU A 35 19.39 6.23 0.98
CA GLU A 35 18.31 7.08 1.50
C GLU A 35 17.16 6.24 2.09
N VAL A 36 16.82 5.11 1.47
CA VAL A 36 15.82 4.19 2.01
C VAL A 36 16.32 3.54 3.31
N HIS A 37 17.58 3.08 3.36
CA HIS A 37 18.23 2.57 4.57
C HIS A 37 18.19 3.60 5.71
N ASN A 38 18.60 4.84 5.43
CA ASN A 38 18.58 5.92 6.41
C ASN A 38 17.16 6.21 6.91
N THR A 39 16.16 6.12 6.04
CA THR A 39 14.74 6.28 6.41
C THR A 39 14.29 5.16 7.35
N ILE A 40 14.67 3.91 7.05
CA ILE A 40 14.37 2.74 7.89
C ILE A 40 14.99 2.89 9.28
N MET A 41 16.28 3.23 9.35
CA MET A 41 17.03 3.35 10.60
C MET A 41 16.57 4.55 11.44
N LYS A 42 16.37 5.72 10.83
CA LYS A 42 15.92 6.94 11.52
C LYS A 42 14.59 6.74 12.26
N HIS A 43 13.71 5.91 11.71
CA HIS A 43 12.37 5.67 12.27
C HIS A 43 12.23 4.31 12.96
N ASN A 44 13.32 3.54 13.09
CA ASN A 44 13.33 2.19 13.66
C ASN A 44 12.20 1.32 13.09
N LEU A 45 12.07 1.27 11.76
CA LEU A 45 10.92 0.60 11.14
C LEU A 45 10.89 -0.90 11.46
N PHE A 46 12.05 -1.53 11.53
CA PHE A 46 12.18 -2.98 11.74
C PHE A 46 13.02 -3.32 12.96
N TYR A 47 12.75 -4.48 13.53
CA TYR A 47 13.57 -5.11 14.56
C TYR A 47 14.07 -6.48 14.09
N ARG A 48 15.26 -6.87 14.55
CA ARG A 48 15.83 -8.18 14.22
C ARG A 48 14.91 -9.31 14.71
N GLY A 49 14.69 -10.32 13.86
CA GLY A 49 13.77 -11.42 14.12
C GLY A 49 12.28 -11.09 13.87
N GLU A 50 11.95 -9.87 13.44
CA GLU A 50 10.58 -9.52 13.07
C GLU A 50 10.19 -10.17 11.73
N LYS A 51 8.96 -10.67 11.63
CA LYS A 51 8.33 -11.05 10.36
C LYS A 51 7.51 -9.88 9.83
N VAL A 52 7.72 -9.50 8.58
CA VAL A 52 7.13 -8.31 7.97
C VAL A 52 6.49 -8.65 6.63
N ALA A 53 5.22 -8.30 6.46
CA ALA A 53 4.47 -8.51 5.22
C ALA A 53 4.65 -7.31 4.28
N ILE A 54 5.11 -7.55 3.05
CA ILE A 54 5.22 -6.55 1.99
C ILE A 54 3.96 -6.61 1.15
N GLY A 55 3.18 -5.53 1.12
CA GLY A 55 2.01 -5.42 0.24
C GLY A 55 2.43 -5.42 -1.23
N ALA A 56 2.22 -6.55 -1.91
CA ALA A 56 2.64 -6.79 -3.28
C ALA A 56 1.47 -6.59 -4.25
N SER A 57 1.43 -5.42 -4.90
CA SER A 57 0.46 -5.15 -5.96
C SER A 57 0.94 -5.59 -7.33
N GLY A 58 2.21 -5.97 -7.50
CA GLY A 58 2.81 -6.28 -8.81
C GLY A 58 3.19 -5.02 -9.62
N GLY A 59 2.81 -3.84 -9.14
CA GLY A 59 3.22 -2.56 -9.73
C GLY A 59 4.61 -2.12 -9.30
N LYS A 60 5.17 -1.16 -10.05
CA LYS A 60 6.54 -0.63 -9.90
C LYS A 60 6.94 -0.35 -8.44
N ASP A 61 6.08 0.33 -7.67
CA ASP A 61 6.45 0.80 -6.34
C ASP A 61 6.56 -0.37 -5.34
N SER A 62 5.66 -1.35 -5.44
CA SER A 62 5.71 -2.55 -4.60
C SER A 62 6.87 -3.49 -4.97
N THR A 63 7.18 -3.60 -6.27
CA THR A 63 8.33 -4.38 -6.76
C THR A 63 9.66 -3.76 -6.31
N VAL A 64 9.82 -2.44 -6.48
CA VAL A 64 11.02 -1.72 -6.00
C VAL A 64 11.14 -1.82 -4.49
N LEU A 65 10.04 -1.70 -3.75
CA LEU A 65 10.06 -1.88 -2.30
C LEU A 65 10.58 -3.28 -1.92
N ALA A 66 10.05 -4.35 -2.53
CA ALA A 66 10.47 -5.71 -2.25
C ALA A 66 11.96 -5.92 -2.56
N TYR A 67 12.41 -5.48 -3.74
CA TYR A 67 13.80 -5.58 -4.16
C TYR A 67 14.76 -4.83 -3.22
N VAL A 68 14.43 -3.58 -2.88
CA VAL A 68 15.27 -2.75 -2.01
C VAL A 68 15.33 -3.34 -0.61
N LEU A 69 14.20 -3.79 -0.06
CA LEU A 69 14.19 -4.41 1.27
C LEU A 69 15.02 -5.70 1.31
N LYS A 70 14.94 -6.56 0.28
CA LYS A 70 15.82 -7.74 0.13
C LYS A 70 17.28 -7.33 0.14
N THR A 71 17.65 -6.42 -0.75
CA THR A 71 19.02 -5.93 -0.93
C THR A 71 19.59 -5.33 0.35
N LEU A 72 18.79 -4.53 1.05
CA LEU A 72 19.22 -3.89 2.29
C LEU A 72 19.28 -4.88 3.46
N ASN A 73 18.37 -5.86 3.53
CA ASN A 73 18.41 -6.91 4.56
C ASN A 73 19.70 -7.71 4.48
N GLU A 74 20.13 -8.07 3.26
CA GLU A 74 21.38 -8.83 3.02
C GLU A 74 22.62 -7.96 3.24
N ARG A 75 22.61 -6.72 2.73
CA ARG A 75 23.76 -5.82 2.83
C ARG A 75 24.05 -5.38 4.27
N TYR A 76 23.01 -5.13 5.06
CA TYR A 76 23.13 -4.57 6.41
C TYR A 76 22.75 -5.55 7.53
N ASP A 77 22.42 -6.80 7.18
CA ASP A 77 22.02 -7.85 8.12
C ASP A 77 20.92 -7.39 9.10
N TYR A 78 19.80 -6.88 8.58
CA TYR A 78 18.67 -6.50 9.46
C TYR A 78 18.11 -7.71 10.22
N GLY A 79 18.25 -8.91 9.66
CA GLY A 79 17.71 -10.16 10.21
C GLY A 79 16.18 -10.15 10.26
N VAL A 80 15.55 -9.54 9.26
CA VAL A 80 14.08 -9.46 9.12
C VAL A 80 13.63 -10.53 8.12
N GLU A 81 12.53 -11.21 8.42
CA GLU A 81 11.91 -12.14 7.47
C GLU A 81 10.81 -11.42 6.70
N PHE A 82 11.02 -11.24 5.40
CA PHE A 82 10.06 -10.59 4.51
C PHE A 82 9.17 -11.61 3.80
N VAL A 83 7.86 -11.36 3.82
CA VAL A 83 6.85 -12.18 3.14
C VAL A 83 6.04 -11.29 2.21
N LEU A 84 5.86 -11.71 0.95
CA LEU A 84 4.99 -11.02 0.01
C LEU A 84 3.53 -11.33 0.33
N LEU A 85 2.70 -10.29 0.40
CA LEU A 85 1.26 -10.40 0.59
C LEU A 85 0.54 -9.68 -0.53
N ALA A 86 -0.07 -10.45 -1.43
CA ALA A 86 -0.86 -9.94 -2.55
C ALA A 86 -2.35 -10.10 -2.28
N ILE A 87 -3.15 -9.13 -2.71
CA ILE A 87 -4.60 -9.20 -2.65
C ILE A 87 -5.12 -9.44 -4.05
N ASP A 88 -5.95 -10.45 -4.25
CA ASP A 88 -6.68 -10.65 -5.51
C ASP A 88 -8.04 -9.96 -5.41
N GLU A 89 -8.18 -8.81 -6.07
CA GLU A 89 -9.44 -8.09 -6.13
C GLU A 89 -10.45 -8.67 -7.13
N GLY A 90 -10.05 -9.59 -8.01
CA GLY A 90 -10.90 -10.15 -9.06
C GLY A 90 -11.26 -9.13 -10.16
N ILE A 91 -10.27 -8.39 -10.68
CA ILE A 91 -10.43 -7.48 -11.83
C ILE A 91 -9.88 -8.19 -13.06
N LYS A 92 -10.78 -8.62 -13.96
CA LYS A 92 -10.41 -9.41 -15.15
C LYS A 92 -9.47 -8.65 -16.08
N GLY A 93 -8.44 -9.33 -16.60
CA GLY A 93 -7.48 -8.75 -17.55
C GLY A 93 -6.57 -7.67 -16.96
N TYR A 94 -6.61 -7.45 -15.65
CA TYR A 94 -5.70 -6.58 -14.90
C TYR A 94 -4.97 -7.38 -13.83
N ARG A 95 -5.73 -8.14 -13.02
CA ARG A 95 -5.16 -8.78 -11.84
C ARG A 95 -4.42 -10.07 -12.15
N ASP A 96 -4.81 -10.78 -13.20
CA ASP A 96 -4.17 -12.03 -13.63
C ASP A 96 -2.69 -11.81 -13.96
N ASP A 97 -2.39 -10.91 -14.90
CA ASP A 97 -1.03 -10.53 -15.31
C ASP A 97 -0.20 -9.97 -14.14
N SER A 98 -0.88 -9.21 -13.27
CA SER A 98 -0.28 -8.58 -12.11
C SER A 98 0.14 -9.62 -11.05
N LEU A 99 -0.69 -10.64 -10.80
CA LEU A 99 -0.36 -11.75 -9.89
C LEU A 99 0.73 -12.66 -10.46
N GLU A 100 0.75 -12.88 -11.77
CA GLU A 100 1.84 -13.62 -12.42
C GLU A 100 3.19 -12.91 -12.19
N THR A 101 3.20 -11.59 -12.33
CA THR A 101 4.39 -10.77 -12.04
C THR A 101 4.80 -10.88 -10.56
N VAL A 102 3.85 -10.93 -9.64
CA VAL A 102 4.15 -11.14 -8.20
C VAL A 102 4.71 -12.53 -7.94
N ASP A 103 4.24 -13.57 -8.63
CA ASP A 103 4.79 -14.93 -8.51
C ASP A 103 6.22 -15.01 -9.08
N ARG A 104 6.53 -14.33 -10.18
CA ARG A 104 7.91 -14.23 -10.67
C ARG A 104 8.81 -13.51 -9.66
N ASN A 105 8.33 -12.42 -9.05
CA ASN A 105 9.03 -11.71 -7.97
C ASN A 105 9.27 -12.59 -6.73
N ARG A 106 8.31 -13.46 -6.37
CA ARG A 106 8.45 -14.46 -5.29
C ARG A 106 9.67 -15.36 -5.53
N VAL A 107 9.83 -15.86 -6.76
CA VAL A 107 10.97 -16.71 -7.14
C VAL A 107 12.26 -15.90 -7.16
N GLN A 108 12.26 -14.73 -7.82
CA GLN A 108 13.46 -13.91 -8.01
C GLN A 108 14.03 -13.37 -6.69
N TYR A 109 13.17 -13.02 -5.73
CA TYR A 109 13.58 -12.45 -4.44
C TYR A 109 13.62 -13.47 -3.31
N GLU A 110 13.30 -14.73 -3.59
CA GLU A 110 13.28 -15.82 -2.60
C GLU A 110 12.44 -15.47 -1.35
N MET A 111 11.31 -14.81 -1.57
CA MET A 111 10.38 -14.44 -0.50
C MET A 111 9.11 -15.27 -0.61
N PRO A 112 8.57 -15.84 0.49
CA PRO A 112 7.28 -16.51 0.44
C PRO A 112 6.17 -15.55 -0.01
N LEU A 113 5.17 -16.07 -0.73
CA LEU A 113 4.01 -15.31 -1.19
C LEU A 113 2.74 -15.89 -0.59
N THR A 114 1.87 -15.00 -0.10
CA THR A 114 0.49 -15.32 0.26
C THR A 114 -0.44 -14.45 -0.58
N VAL A 115 -1.45 -15.08 -1.20
CA VAL A 115 -2.48 -14.39 -1.97
C VAL A 115 -3.81 -14.50 -1.23
N VAL A 116 -4.50 -13.37 -1.06
CA VAL A 116 -5.80 -13.31 -0.39
C VAL A 116 -6.83 -12.73 -1.35
N SER A 117 -7.90 -13.48 -1.64
CA SER A 117 -8.89 -13.07 -2.64
C SER A 117 -10.12 -12.40 -2.01
N TYR A 118 -10.63 -11.35 -2.67
CA TYR A 118 -11.91 -10.74 -2.34
C TYR A 118 -13.07 -11.72 -2.48
N GLN A 119 -13.03 -12.59 -3.50
CA GLN A 119 -14.05 -13.62 -3.68
C GLN A 119 -14.16 -14.51 -2.43
N GLN A 120 -13.03 -14.91 -1.86
CA GLN A 120 -12.99 -15.76 -0.66
C GLN A 120 -13.38 -14.99 0.61
N LEU A 121 -12.92 -13.75 0.77
CA LEU A 121 -13.16 -12.96 1.98
C LEU A 121 -14.57 -12.38 2.07
N TYR A 122 -15.13 -12.01 0.92
CA TYR A 122 -16.32 -11.16 0.83
C TYR A 122 -17.43 -11.76 -0.01
N ASN A 123 -17.16 -12.81 -0.80
CA ASN A 123 -18.07 -13.35 -1.82
C ASN A 123 -18.48 -12.30 -2.88
N TRP A 124 -17.54 -11.40 -3.18
CA TRP A 124 -17.66 -10.33 -4.18
C TRP A 124 -16.28 -10.12 -4.80
N THR A 125 -16.21 -10.02 -6.12
CA THR A 125 -15.05 -9.44 -6.83
C THR A 125 -15.25 -7.93 -7.02
N MET A 126 -14.19 -7.22 -7.41
CA MET A 126 -14.31 -5.81 -7.78
C MET A 126 -15.14 -5.61 -9.05
N ASP A 127 -15.09 -6.55 -10.00
CA ASP A 127 -15.95 -6.48 -11.19
C ASP A 127 -17.43 -6.62 -10.81
N ASP A 128 -17.78 -7.56 -9.92
CA ASP A 128 -19.16 -7.70 -9.40
C ASP A 128 -19.62 -6.42 -8.68
N ILE A 129 -18.73 -5.80 -7.90
CA ILE A 129 -19.03 -4.55 -7.17
C ILE A 129 -19.34 -3.43 -8.17
N VAL A 130 -18.52 -3.28 -9.20
CA VAL A 130 -18.70 -2.23 -10.22
C VAL A 130 -19.98 -2.47 -11.03
N GLU A 131 -20.32 -3.72 -11.33
CA GLU A 131 -21.60 -4.06 -11.97
C GLU A 131 -22.79 -3.65 -11.09
N ALA A 132 -22.70 -3.84 -9.77
CA ALA A 132 -23.79 -3.56 -8.83
C ALA A 132 -23.99 -2.07 -8.51
N ILE A 133 -22.94 -1.26 -8.47
CA ILE A 133 -23.00 0.15 -8.02
C ILE A 133 -22.60 1.18 -9.09
N GLY A 134 -22.07 0.72 -10.21
CA GLY A 134 -21.44 1.55 -11.24
C GLY A 134 -20.01 1.96 -10.91
N THR A 135 -19.46 2.85 -11.73
CA THR A 135 -18.07 3.32 -11.64
C THR A 135 -17.85 4.35 -10.53
N LYS A 136 -18.90 5.08 -10.15
CA LYS A 136 -18.80 6.09 -9.09
C LYS A 136 -18.58 5.45 -7.73
N ASN A 137 -17.54 5.90 -7.03
CA ASN A 137 -17.18 5.47 -5.67
C ASN A 137 -16.69 4.01 -5.54
N ASN A 138 -16.49 3.25 -6.62
CA ASN A 138 -15.96 1.88 -6.58
C ASN A 138 -14.61 1.77 -5.82
N CYS A 139 -13.75 2.77 -5.95
CA CYS A 139 -12.45 2.86 -5.29
C CYS A 139 -12.58 2.99 -3.76
N THR A 140 -13.73 3.46 -3.26
CA THR A 140 -14.01 3.47 -1.82
C THR A 140 -14.21 2.05 -1.30
N TYR A 141 -14.95 1.21 -2.03
CA TYR A 141 -15.13 -0.21 -1.69
C TYR A 141 -13.79 -0.93 -1.76
N CYS A 142 -13.09 -0.81 -2.89
CA CYS A 142 -11.78 -1.40 -3.09
C CYS A 142 -10.80 -1.00 -1.98
N GLY A 143 -10.68 0.30 -1.66
CA GLY A 143 -9.74 0.76 -0.64
C GLY A 143 -10.07 0.34 0.79
N VAL A 144 -11.35 0.10 1.12
CA VAL A 144 -11.77 -0.41 2.44
C VAL A 144 -11.51 -1.92 2.53
N PHE A 145 -11.91 -2.68 1.50
CA PHE A 145 -11.70 -4.11 1.42
C PHE A 145 -10.22 -4.47 1.34
N ARG A 146 -9.41 -3.74 0.56
CA ARG A 146 -7.96 -3.99 0.42
C ARG A 146 -7.24 -3.88 1.76
N ARG A 147 -7.57 -2.84 2.53
CA ARG A 147 -6.96 -2.63 3.86
C ARG A 147 -7.29 -3.77 4.81
N GLN A 148 -8.57 -4.17 4.88
CA GLN A 148 -8.98 -5.27 5.73
C GLN A 148 -8.43 -6.62 5.24
N ALA A 149 -8.34 -6.84 3.94
CA ALA A 149 -7.76 -8.04 3.34
C ALA A 149 -6.26 -8.16 3.65
N LEU A 150 -5.51 -7.07 3.55
CA LEU A 150 -4.10 -7.02 3.97
C LEU A 150 -3.93 -7.35 5.45
N ASP A 151 -4.76 -6.78 6.32
CA ASP A 151 -4.67 -7.06 7.75
C ASP A 151 -5.01 -8.52 8.08
N ARG A 152 -6.06 -9.07 7.44
CA ARG A 152 -6.45 -10.48 7.62
C ARG A 152 -5.38 -11.43 7.10
N GLY A 153 -4.78 -11.13 5.94
CA GLY A 153 -3.69 -11.91 5.37
C GLY A 153 -2.42 -11.86 6.20
N ALA A 154 -2.07 -10.70 6.76
CA ALA A 154 -0.94 -10.60 7.69
C ALA A 154 -1.21 -11.39 8.97
N LEU A 155 -2.41 -11.27 9.54
CA LEU A 155 -2.80 -12.02 10.73
C LEU A 155 -2.78 -13.53 10.54
N SER A 156 -3.24 -14.06 9.39
CA SER A 156 -3.20 -15.50 9.13
C SER A 156 -1.77 -16.06 9.07
N LEU A 157 -0.78 -15.19 8.85
CA LEU A 157 0.64 -15.52 8.86
C LEU A 157 1.31 -15.23 10.22
N GLY A 158 0.56 -14.78 11.22
CA GLY A 158 1.11 -14.32 12.50
C GLY A 158 1.94 -13.03 12.40
N ILE A 159 1.74 -12.24 11.34
CA ILE A 159 2.48 -11.01 11.07
C ILE A 159 1.70 -9.79 11.59
N HIS A 160 2.36 -8.94 12.38
CA HIS A 160 1.79 -7.72 12.96
C HIS A 160 2.37 -6.43 12.35
N HIS A 161 3.16 -6.53 11.29
CA HIS A 161 3.75 -5.40 10.59
C HIS A 161 3.63 -5.56 9.08
N ILE A 162 2.98 -4.59 8.44
CA ILE A 162 2.83 -4.52 6.98
C ILE A 162 3.61 -3.32 6.44
N VAL A 163 4.34 -3.49 5.35
CA VAL A 163 4.96 -2.39 4.61
C VAL A 163 4.34 -2.23 3.24
N THR A 164 4.25 -0.99 2.77
CA THR A 164 3.60 -0.66 1.50
C THR A 164 4.46 0.28 0.68
N GLY A 165 4.37 0.18 -0.66
CA GLY A 165 5.16 0.96 -1.60
C GLY A 165 4.77 2.43 -1.74
N HIS A 166 4.09 3.03 -0.75
CA HIS A 166 3.70 4.45 -0.85
C HIS A 166 4.95 5.32 -0.88
N ASN A 167 5.05 6.14 -1.93
CA ASN A 167 6.20 6.98 -2.22
C ASN A 167 5.96 8.45 -1.84
N ALA A 168 6.93 9.34 -2.09
CA ALA A 168 6.81 10.76 -1.73
C ALA A 168 5.65 11.46 -2.46
N ASP A 169 5.43 11.15 -3.73
CA ASP A 169 4.31 11.68 -4.51
C ASP A 169 2.96 11.25 -3.91
N ASP A 170 2.78 9.99 -3.53
CA ASP A 170 1.55 9.50 -2.87
C ASP A 170 1.28 10.24 -1.55
N MET A 171 2.34 10.54 -0.80
CA MET A 171 2.26 11.27 0.47
C MET A 171 1.86 12.71 0.24
N ALA A 172 2.47 13.40 -0.73
CA ALA A 172 2.13 14.76 -1.12
C ALA A 172 0.69 14.85 -1.67
N GLU A 173 0.27 13.91 -2.51
CA GLU A 173 -1.10 13.78 -3.01
C GLU A 173 -2.09 13.66 -1.84
N THR A 174 -1.76 12.83 -0.84
CA THR A 174 -2.62 12.63 0.33
C THR A 174 -2.76 13.90 1.17
N VAL A 175 -1.65 14.63 1.42
CA VAL A 175 -1.68 15.92 2.12
C VAL A 175 -2.58 16.91 1.36
N LEU A 176 -2.32 17.09 0.07
CA LEU A 176 -3.06 18.02 -0.77
C LEU A 176 -4.55 17.67 -0.86
N MET A 177 -4.89 16.39 -1.04
CA MET A 177 -6.29 15.95 -1.08
C MET A 177 -7.03 16.25 0.23
N ASN A 178 -6.38 16.07 1.38
CA ASN A 178 -6.99 16.36 2.69
C ASN A 178 -7.18 17.87 2.89
N ILE A 179 -6.24 18.70 2.43
CA ILE A 179 -6.38 20.18 2.43
C ILE A 179 -7.57 20.59 1.56
N LEU A 180 -7.62 20.11 0.31
CA LEU A 180 -8.68 20.47 -0.65
C LEU A 180 -10.08 20.02 -0.19
N ARG A 181 -10.17 18.94 0.58
CA ARG A 181 -11.44 18.46 1.17
C ARG A 181 -11.80 19.15 2.49
N GLY A 182 -10.91 19.94 3.07
CA GLY A 182 -11.09 20.47 4.43
C GLY A 182 -11.10 19.39 5.52
N ASP A 183 -10.54 18.20 5.26
CA ASP A 183 -10.49 17.10 6.23
C ASP A 183 -9.28 17.25 7.17
N ILE A 184 -9.36 18.29 8.00
CA ILE A 184 -8.30 18.71 8.91
C ILE A 184 -7.92 17.58 9.88
N ALA A 185 -8.88 16.77 10.33
CA ALA A 185 -8.63 15.68 11.28
C ALA A 185 -7.70 14.57 10.75
N ARG A 186 -7.54 14.48 9.43
CA ARG A 186 -6.62 13.52 8.79
C ARG A 186 -5.24 14.10 8.49
N LEU A 187 -5.07 15.42 8.50
CA LEU A 187 -3.79 16.05 8.20
C LEU A 187 -2.70 15.64 9.19
N ASP A 188 -3.05 15.60 10.48
CA ASP A 188 -2.13 15.25 11.58
C ASP A 188 -1.46 13.87 11.40
N ARG A 189 -2.19 12.89 10.86
CA ARG A 189 -1.71 11.50 10.72
C ARG A 189 -1.32 11.11 9.30
N CYS A 190 -1.62 11.92 8.29
CA CYS A 190 -1.44 11.50 6.91
C CYS A 190 0.04 11.41 6.50
N THR A 191 0.91 12.16 7.17
CA THR A 191 2.36 12.16 6.99
C THR A 191 3.10 11.16 7.88
N GLU A 192 2.41 10.47 8.79
CA GLU A 192 3.04 9.44 9.63
C GLU A 192 3.66 8.34 8.77
N ILE A 193 4.93 8.02 9.08
CA ILE A 193 5.67 6.95 8.41
C ILE A 193 5.24 5.58 8.92
N ILE A 194 4.99 5.45 10.22
CA ILE A 194 4.37 4.30 10.86
C ILE A 194 2.97 4.73 11.26
N THR A 195 1.97 4.01 10.78
CA THR A 195 0.57 4.24 11.13
C THR A 195 0.01 3.00 11.80
N GLN A 196 -0.71 3.21 12.90
CA GLN A 196 -1.49 2.17 13.55
C GLN A 196 -2.88 2.72 13.83
N SER A 197 -3.90 2.13 13.21
CA SER A 197 -5.29 2.52 13.44
C SER A 197 -5.92 1.62 14.48
N ALA A 198 -6.85 2.15 15.28
CA ALA A 198 -7.66 1.36 16.20
C ALA A 198 -8.46 0.23 15.50
N ASP A 199 -8.70 0.35 14.18
CA ASP A 199 -9.36 -0.66 13.34
C ASP A 199 -8.40 -1.72 12.75
N SER A 200 -7.10 -1.70 13.08
CA SER A 200 -6.07 -2.57 12.48
C SER A 200 -5.18 -3.20 13.55
N PRO A 201 -5.04 -4.53 13.58
CA PRO A 201 -4.11 -5.22 14.48
C PRO A 201 -2.65 -5.04 14.09
N ALA A 202 -2.38 -4.85 12.80
CA ALA A 202 -1.04 -4.65 12.28
C ALA A 202 -0.70 -3.16 12.19
N LYS A 203 0.54 -2.80 12.55
CA LYS A 203 1.13 -1.49 12.21
C LYS A 203 1.50 -1.49 10.72
N ARG A 204 1.40 -0.34 10.07
CA ARG A 204 1.78 -0.15 8.66
C ARG A 204 2.92 0.85 8.54
N SER A 205 3.98 0.52 7.81
CA SER A 205 5.06 1.48 7.53
C SER A 205 5.32 1.70 6.04
N LYS A 206 5.98 2.83 5.73
CA LYS A 206 6.24 3.31 4.37
C LYS A 206 7.72 3.60 4.15
N PRO A 207 8.56 2.59 3.84
CA PRO A 207 10.00 2.80 3.66
C PRO A 207 10.35 3.77 2.52
N LEU A 208 9.49 3.88 1.51
CA LEU A 208 9.68 4.76 0.35
C LEU A 208 9.11 6.18 0.55
N LYS A 209 8.71 6.57 1.76
CA LYS A 209 8.04 7.85 2.07
C LYS A 209 8.73 9.10 1.46
N TYR A 210 10.06 9.10 1.35
CA TYR A 210 10.84 10.24 0.84
C TYR A 210 11.50 9.98 -0.54
N ALA A 211 11.15 8.87 -1.19
CA ALA A 211 11.60 8.50 -2.52
C ALA A 211 10.58 9.00 -3.56
N TYR A 212 11.06 9.68 -4.61
CA TYR A 212 10.19 10.22 -5.66
C TYR A 212 9.71 9.09 -6.58
N GLU A 213 8.49 9.21 -7.12
CA GLU A 213 7.96 8.24 -8.09
C GLU A 213 8.89 8.10 -9.30
N LYS A 214 9.42 9.22 -9.82
CA LYS A 214 10.39 9.20 -10.93
C LYS A 214 11.68 8.46 -10.58
N GLU A 215 12.14 8.53 -9.32
CA GLU A 215 13.32 7.81 -8.88
C GLU A 215 13.05 6.31 -8.78
N ILE A 216 11.87 5.92 -8.31
CA ILE A 216 11.41 4.52 -8.29
C ILE A 216 11.37 3.95 -9.71
N VAL A 217 10.83 4.70 -10.67
CA VAL A 217 10.81 4.30 -12.10
C VAL A 217 12.22 4.14 -12.65
N LEU A 218 13.11 5.10 -12.40
CA LEU A 218 14.50 5.03 -12.84
C LEU A 218 15.25 3.86 -12.21
N TYR A 219 15.03 3.60 -10.92
CA TYR A 219 15.63 2.50 -10.19
C TYR A 219 15.18 1.15 -10.77
N ALA A 220 13.87 0.97 -10.96
CA ALA A 220 13.31 -0.23 -11.60
C ALA A 220 13.87 -0.43 -13.02
N HIS A 221 13.95 0.63 -13.82
CA HIS A 221 14.47 0.57 -15.18
C HIS A 221 15.95 0.19 -15.22
N PHE A 222 16.79 0.80 -14.37
CA PHE A 222 18.22 0.53 -14.32
C PHE A 222 18.55 -0.89 -13.88
N LEU A 223 17.74 -1.47 -12.99
CA LEU A 223 17.89 -2.85 -12.56
C LEU A 223 17.08 -3.84 -13.38
N GLN A 224 16.34 -3.37 -14.40
CA GLN A 224 15.47 -4.18 -15.25
C GLN A 224 14.51 -5.05 -14.42
N LEU A 225 13.91 -4.46 -13.38
CA LEU A 225 12.97 -5.18 -12.53
C LEU A 225 11.69 -5.51 -13.29
N ASP A 226 11.14 -6.69 -13.03
CA ASP A 226 9.89 -7.14 -13.62
C ASP A 226 8.70 -6.61 -12.81
N TYR A 227 7.95 -5.69 -13.44
CA TYR A 227 6.76 -5.09 -12.85
C TYR A 227 5.67 -4.89 -13.89
N PHE A 228 4.44 -4.96 -13.41
CA PHE A 228 3.24 -4.70 -14.20
C PHE A 228 2.96 -3.20 -14.24
N SER A 229 2.78 -2.63 -15.43
CA SER A 229 2.66 -1.18 -15.64
C SER A 229 1.25 -0.69 -15.98
N THR A 230 0.30 -1.60 -16.21
CA THR A 230 -1.06 -1.21 -16.61
C THR A 230 -1.76 -0.52 -15.43
N GLU A 231 -2.51 0.55 -15.71
CA GLU A 231 -3.35 1.21 -14.72
C GLU A 231 -4.67 0.46 -14.53
N CYS A 232 -5.28 0.58 -13.35
CA CYS A 232 -6.54 -0.08 -13.06
C CYS A 232 -7.69 0.55 -13.86
N THR A 233 -8.44 -0.28 -14.59
CA THR A 233 -9.61 0.12 -15.42
C THR A 233 -10.66 0.92 -14.65
N HIS A 234 -10.76 0.65 -13.34
CA HIS A 234 -11.75 1.26 -12.46
C HIS A 234 -11.29 2.57 -11.78
N SER A 235 -10.05 3.01 -12.01
CA SER A 235 -9.42 4.19 -11.37
C SER A 235 -9.58 5.57 -12.04
N PRO A 236 -9.97 5.75 -13.32
CA PRO A 236 -9.94 7.06 -13.99
C PRO A 236 -10.73 8.18 -13.29
N GLU A 237 -11.86 7.88 -12.65
CA GLU A 237 -12.69 8.89 -11.98
C GLU A 237 -12.23 9.22 -10.54
N ALA A 238 -11.08 8.70 -10.10
CA ALA A 238 -10.60 8.93 -8.74
C ALA A 238 -10.10 10.38 -8.55
N PHE A 239 -10.59 11.04 -7.50
CA PHE A 239 -10.17 12.41 -7.12
C PHE A 239 -8.64 12.58 -6.97
N ARG A 240 -7.94 11.49 -6.66
CA ARG A 240 -6.48 11.48 -6.56
C ARG A 240 -5.80 11.91 -7.87
N GLY A 241 -6.38 11.60 -9.03
CA GLY A 241 -5.87 12.04 -10.33
C GLY A 241 -5.76 13.56 -10.45
N THR A 242 -6.73 14.30 -9.92
CA THR A 242 -6.69 15.78 -9.92
C THR A 242 -5.53 16.33 -9.08
N ALA A 243 -5.33 15.78 -7.87
CA ALA A 243 -4.21 16.16 -7.01
C ALA A 243 -2.85 15.84 -7.64
N ARG A 244 -2.74 14.66 -8.27
CA ARG A 244 -1.54 14.23 -9.00
C ARG A 244 -1.17 15.19 -10.11
N THR A 245 -2.13 15.59 -10.95
CA THR A 245 -1.87 16.53 -12.05
C THR A 245 -1.37 17.87 -11.54
N LEU A 246 -1.96 18.40 -10.45
CA LEU A 246 -1.51 19.65 -9.84
C LEU A 246 -0.08 19.54 -9.30
N ILE A 247 0.24 18.45 -8.59
CA ILE A 247 1.59 18.22 -8.05
C ILE A 247 2.62 18.11 -9.18
N LYS A 248 2.31 17.39 -10.27
CA LYS A 248 3.21 17.29 -11.43
C LYS A 248 3.50 18.64 -12.08
N ASN A 249 2.50 19.52 -12.16
CA ASN A 249 2.69 20.89 -12.66
C ASN A 249 3.60 21.72 -11.75
N LEU A 250 3.47 21.58 -10.43
CA LEU A 250 4.33 22.27 -9.47
C LEU A 250 5.76 21.71 -9.49
N GLU A 251 5.92 20.39 -9.54
CA GLU A 251 7.21 19.69 -9.62
C GLU A 251 8.01 20.12 -10.86
N ALA A 252 7.34 20.36 -11.98
CA ALA A 252 7.98 20.85 -13.21
C ALA A 252 8.61 22.25 -13.04
N ILE A 253 8.04 23.08 -12.15
CA ILE A 253 8.58 24.40 -11.82
C ILE A 253 9.69 24.26 -10.77
N GLN A 254 9.43 23.49 -9.71
CA GLN A 254 10.35 23.30 -8.59
C GLN A 254 10.28 21.84 -8.09
N PRO A 255 11.34 21.03 -8.31
CA PRO A 255 11.31 19.62 -7.91
C PRO A 255 11.17 19.37 -6.40
N SER A 256 11.59 20.31 -5.55
CA SER A 256 11.47 20.16 -4.10
C SER A 256 10.03 20.17 -3.61
N THR A 257 9.06 20.66 -4.41
CA THR A 257 7.67 20.84 -3.99
C THR A 257 7.04 19.57 -3.40
N ILE A 258 7.36 18.39 -3.93
CA ILE A 258 6.83 17.12 -3.39
C ILE A 258 7.22 16.96 -1.92
N ILE A 259 8.51 17.13 -1.60
CA ILE A 259 9.02 17.01 -0.24
C ILE A 259 8.57 18.19 0.64
N ASP A 260 8.52 19.40 0.08
CA ASP A 260 8.08 20.60 0.80
C ASP A 260 6.61 20.48 1.25
N ILE A 261 5.75 19.84 0.45
CA ILE A 261 4.37 19.51 0.82
C ILE A 261 4.34 18.49 1.98
N ILE A 262 5.19 17.47 1.94
CA ILE A 262 5.28 16.48 3.03
C ILE A 262 5.75 17.17 4.31
N TYR A 263 6.81 17.98 4.27
CA TYR A 263 7.31 18.71 5.44
C TYR A 263 6.28 19.71 5.97
N SER A 264 5.54 20.38 5.09
CA SER A 264 4.41 21.22 5.49
C SER A 264 3.35 20.40 6.23
N GLY A 265 3.01 19.21 5.72
CA GLY A 265 2.11 18.27 6.39
C GLY A 265 2.63 17.78 7.74
N GLU A 266 3.93 17.53 7.89
CA GLU A 266 4.58 17.17 9.17
C GLU A 266 4.62 18.33 10.17
N ALA A 267 4.72 19.57 9.69
CA ALA A 267 4.78 20.78 10.51
C ALA A 267 3.41 21.31 10.93
N ILE A 268 2.33 20.90 10.26
CA ILE A 268 0.96 21.30 10.61
C ILE A 268 0.59 20.72 11.98
N THR A 269 0.71 21.54 13.02
CA THR A 269 0.20 21.24 14.36
C THR A 269 -1.20 21.80 14.50
N LEU A 270 -2.20 20.93 14.66
CA LEU A 270 -3.57 21.34 14.86
C LEU A 270 -3.85 21.59 16.34
N LYS A 271 -4.50 22.73 16.67
CA LYS A 271 -5.06 22.93 18.01
C LYS A 271 -6.05 21.81 18.27
N ARG A 272 -5.70 20.86 19.16
CA ARG A 272 -6.63 19.82 19.60
C ARG A 272 -7.87 20.52 20.16
N LYS A 273 -8.99 20.48 19.43
CA LYS A 273 -10.27 20.76 20.06
C LYS A 273 -10.39 19.74 21.20
N ALA A 274 -10.66 20.21 22.41
CA ALA A 274 -10.92 19.39 23.58
C ALA A 274 -12.25 18.64 23.39
N SER A 275 -12.28 17.70 22.46
CA SER A 275 -13.43 16.88 22.13
C SER A 275 -13.00 15.80 21.13
N GLY A 276 -12.43 14.73 21.67
CA GLY A 276 -12.24 13.50 20.92
C GLY A 276 -12.18 12.36 21.90
N ARG A 277 -13.33 11.74 22.19
CA ARG A 277 -13.36 10.40 22.79
C ARG A 277 -12.34 9.57 22.00
N GLN A 278 -11.28 9.09 22.67
CA GLN A 278 -10.45 8.05 22.07
C GLN A 278 -11.41 6.96 21.60
N GLN A 279 -11.44 6.70 20.30
CA GLN A 279 -12.30 5.66 19.77
C GLN A 279 -11.83 4.35 20.39
N VAL A 280 -12.68 3.79 21.23
CA VAL A 280 -12.39 2.54 21.94
C VAL A 280 -12.27 1.44 20.89
N GLN A 281 -11.12 0.79 20.86
CA GLN A 281 -10.93 -0.41 20.05
C GLN A 281 -11.88 -1.49 20.55
N GLN A 282 -12.75 -1.96 19.67
CA GLN A 282 -13.73 -3.01 19.94
C GLN A 282 -13.76 -4.01 18.79
N THR A 283 -14.60 -5.03 18.89
CA THR A 283 -14.79 -6.01 17.83
C THR A 283 -16.11 -5.76 17.11
N CYS A 284 -16.09 -5.84 15.78
CA CYS A 284 -17.28 -5.75 14.95
C CYS A 284 -18.25 -6.89 15.30
N GLN A 285 -19.49 -6.54 15.64
CA GLN A 285 -20.52 -7.51 16.03
C GLN A 285 -20.94 -8.47 14.90
N ARG A 286 -20.62 -8.15 13.63
CA ARG A 286 -20.98 -8.99 12.47
C ARG A 286 -19.90 -9.97 12.05
N CYS A 287 -18.65 -9.52 12.03
CA CYS A 287 -17.54 -10.32 11.50
C CYS A 287 -16.44 -10.62 12.53
N GLY A 288 -16.59 -10.17 13.77
CA GLY A 288 -15.60 -10.33 14.84
C GLY A 288 -14.31 -9.52 14.66
N TYR A 289 -14.09 -8.90 13.49
CA TYR A 289 -12.88 -8.15 13.18
C TYR A 289 -12.76 -6.86 14.00
N ILE A 290 -11.53 -6.44 14.29
CA ILE A 290 -11.25 -5.21 15.05
C ILE A 290 -11.90 -4.00 14.37
N SER A 291 -12.59 -3.18 15.15
CA SER A 291 -13.12 -1.91 14.69
C SER A 291 -13.30 -0.89 15.82
N SER A 292 -13.23 0.39 15.47
CA SER A 292 -13.64 1.53 16.28
C SER A 292 -15.16 1.69 16.39
N ASN A 293 -15.92 1.05 15.49
CA ASN A 293 -17.38 1.10 15.43
C ASN A 293 -18.01 -0.27 15.79
N LYS A 294 -19.29 -0.27 16.21
CA LYS A 294 -20.05 -1.52 16.47
C LYS A 294 -20.08 -2.45 15.26
N ILE A 295 -20.22 -1.86 14.06
CA ILE A 295 -20.16 -2.56 12.77
C ILE A 295 -19.05 -1.90 11.95
N CYS A 296 -18.08 -2.68 11.48
CA CYS A 296 -16.96 -2.14 10.71
C CYS A 296 -17.42 -1.62 9.34
N LYS A 297 -16.66 -0.68 8.77
CA LYS A 297 -17.01 -0.06 7.47
C LYS A 297 -17.16 -1.10 6.36
N ALA A 298 -16.34 -2.16 6.36
CA ALA A 298 -16.46 -3.24 5.40
C ALA A 298 -17.83 -3.95 5.49
N CYS A 299 -18.29 -4.31 6.69
CA CYS A 299 -19.60 -4.92 6.88
C CYS A 299 -20.77 -4.00 6.50
N VAL A 300 -20.63 -2.68 6.68
CA VAL A 300 -21.62 -1.70 6.23
C VAL A 300 -21.69 -1.68 4.70
N LEU A 301 -20.55 -1.65 4.02
CA LEU A 301 -20.47 -1.65 2.56
C LEU A 301 -20.97 -2.98 1.95
N LEU A 302 -20.67 -4.11 2.59
CA LEU A 302 -21.19 -5.42 2.15
C LEU A 302 -22.71 -5.51 2.32
N GLU A 303 -23.27 -4.93 3.38
CA GLU A 303 -24.72 -4.89 3.54
C GLU A 303 -25.39 -4.08 2.43
N SER A 304 -24.82 -2.93 2.04
CA SER A 304 -25.38 -2.16 0.91
C SER A 304 -25.31 -2.92 -0.41
N LEU A 305 -24.24 -3.68 -0.66
CA LEU A 305 -24.12 -4.52 -1.86
C LEU A 305 -25.14 -5.65 -1.86
N ASN A 306 -25.26 -6.38 -0.74
CA ASN A 306 -26.16 -7.52 -0.64
C ASN A 306 -27.65 -7.14 -0.69
N LYS A 307 -28.02 -5.91 -0.28
CA LYS A 307 -29.40 -5.40 -0.45
C LYS A 307 -29.79 -5.21 -1.92
N ASN A 308 -28.82 -4.86 -2.75
CA ASN A 308 -29.03 -4.59 -4.18
C ASN A 308 -28.76 -5.81 -5.07
N ARG A 309 -28.43 -6.98 -4.47
CA ARG A 309 -28.19 -8.19 -5.24
C ARG A 309 -29.51 -8.64 -5.88
N PRO A 310 -29.58 -8.81 -7.21
CA PRO A 310 -30.76 -9.38 -7.83
C PRO A 310 -31.01 -10.76 -7.22
N LYS A 311 -32.20 -10.97 -6.66
CA LYS A 311 -32.63 -12.28 -6.16
C LYS A 311 -32.87 -13.17 -7.37
N ILE A 312 -31.82 -13.79 -7.90
CA ILE A 312 -31.97 -14.88 -8.86
C ILE A 312 -32.53 -16.06 -8.04
N PRO A 313 -33.74 -16.58 -8.33
CA PRO A 313 -34.22 -17.78 -7.69
C PRO A 313 -33.45 -18.96 -8.31
N VAL A 314 -32.34 -19.35 -7.69
CA VAL A 314 -31.70 -20.63 -7.98
C VAL A 314 -32.20 -21.60 -6.92
N GLY A 315 -32.72 -22.74 -7.38
CA GLY A 315 -33.33 -23.78 -6.55
C GLY A 315 -32.46 -24.19 -5.37
N HIS A 316 -33.14 -24.57 -4.29
CA HIS A 316 -32.58 -25.07 -3.06
C HIS A 316 -31.41 -26.04 -3.28
N ASP A 317 -30.21 -25.59 -2.97
CA ASP A 317 -29.19 -26.40 -2.33
C ASP A 317 -28.64 -25.60 -1.14
N THR A 318 -28.80 -26.17 0.05
CA THR A 318 -28.46 -25.57 1.33
C THR A 318 -26.96 -25.31 1.43
N ILE A 319 -26.56 -24.04 1.30
CA ILE A 319 -25.19 -23.59 1.59
C ILE A 319 -25.07 -23.32 3.11
N PRO A 320 -24.07 -23.89 3.81
CA PRO A 320 -23.94 -23.72 5.26
C PRO A 320 -23.57 -22.28 5.62
N THR A 321 -24.19 -21.76 6.68
CA THR A 321 -23.95 -20.42 7.21
C THR A 321 -22.56 -20.28 7.85
N LEU A 322 -22.04 -19.05 7.84
CA LEU A 322 -20.75 -18.57 8.38
C LEU A 322 -20.41 -18.98 9.83
N ALA A 323 -21.35 -19.57 10.58
CA ALA A 323 -21.11 -20.12 11.91
C ALA A 323 -20.46 -21.52 11.88
N SER A 324 -20.58 -22.25 10.77
CA SER A 324 -20.12 -23.64 10.65
C SER A 324 -18.63 -23.79 10.31
N THR A 325 -18.06 -22.86 9.56
CA THR A 325 -16.62 -22.86 9.19
C THR A 325 -15.71 -22.49 10.36
N ALA A 326 -16.19 -21.74 11.34
CA ALA A 326 -15.42 -21.40 12.54
C ALA A 326 -15.23 -22.60 13.50
N LYS A 327 -16.11 -23.60 13.46
CA LYS A 327 -15.99 -24.81 14.29
C LYS A 327 -15.05 -25.87 13.71
N HIS A 328 -14.75 -25.84 12.42
CA HIS A 328 -13.93 -26.87 11.79
C HIS A 328 -12.42 -26.65 11.90
N LEU A 329 -11.97 -25.42 12.20
CA LEU A 329 -10.56 -25.08 12.37
C LEU A 329 -10.01 -25.36 13.78
N HIS A 330 -10.87 -25.73 14.74
CA HIS A 330 -10.44 -26.00 16.11
C HIS A 330 -10.11 -27.49 16.40
N ASN A 331 -10.31 -28.39 15.43
CA ASN A 331 -10.20 -29.85 15.61
C ASN A 331 -9.14 -30.53 14.73
N LEU A 332 -8.13 -29.80 14.23
CA LEU A 332 -6.97 -30.42 13.57
C LEU A 332 -5.71 -30.14 14.38
N THR A 333 -5.62 -30.82 15.53
CA THR A 333 -4.34 -31.26 16.09
C THR A 333 -3.86 -32.48 15.32
N PHE A 334 -2.73 -32.37 14.64
CA PHE A 334 -1.62 -33.34 14.64
C PHE A 334 -0.35 -32.64 14.17
#